data_AF-A0A4S2L726-F1
#
_entry.id   AF-A0A4S2L726-F1
#
_cell.length_a   1.000
_cell.length_b   1.000
_cell.length_c   1.000
_cell.angle_alpha   90.00
_cell.angle_beta   90.00
_cell.angle_gamma   90.00
#
_symmetry.space_group_name_H-M   'P 1'
#
loop_
_entity.id
_entity.type
_entity.pdbx_description
1 polymer ?
#
loop_
_entity_poly.entity_id
_entity_poly.type
_entity_poly.pdbx_seq_one_letter_code
_entity_poly.pdbx_strand_id
1 'polypeptide(L)'
;MKKGDISKLQRLMAAKQSNPKKKKRDFQKRPKQRKKAEQVDPRKDRDYLDVMIKSSMFRFLNEKLYTCTSDEALSLFNTDKQAFDIYHSGFQHQLSQWPYDPLQWIVDYLKSCESNTERKIRLADMGCGDARLAGLLGERFKVYSFDLIAVNDSVTACDMAHTPLNSAHLHFVVFCLSLMGTNCRDFVYEANRLLKHK
;
A
#
# COMPACT_ATOMS: atom_id res chain seq x y z
N MET A 1 29.16 2.19 39.06
CA MET A 1 28.99 0.72 39.05
C MET A 1 29.03 0.18 40.47
N LYS A 2 27.92 -0.34 41.01
CA LYS A 2 27.84 -0.89 42.38
C LYS A 2 28.14 -2.40 42.35
N LYS A 3 28.90 -2.88 43.35
CA LYS A 3 29.43 -4.25 43.54
C LYS A 3 28.38 -5.39 43.71
N GLY A 4 27.14 -5.19 43.29
CA GLY A 4 26.02 -6.12 43.50
C GLY A 4 25.82 -7.18 42.41
N ASP A 5 26.31 -6.95 41.19
CA ASP A 5 25.92 -7.77 40.02
C ASP A 5 26.87 -8.91 39.64
N ILE A 6 28.05 -9.00 40.29
CA ILE A 6 29.06 -10.02 39.94
C ILE A 6 28.75 -11.38 40.64
N SER A 7 28.11 -11.36 41.81
CA SER A 7 27.76 -12.57 42.56
C SER A 7 26.58 -13.35 41.97
N LYS A 8 25.70 -12.66 41.23
CA LYS A 8 24.54 -13.25 40.55
C LYS A 8 24.96 -13.97 39.27
N LEU A 9 25.98 -13.45 38.57
CA LEU A 9 26.54 -14.05 37.35
C LEU A 9 27.35 -15.33 37.64
N GLN A 10 28.08 -15.38 38.77
CA GLN A 10 28.85 -16.57 39.18
C GLN A 10 27.95 -17.73 39.65
N ARG A 11 26.79 -17.46 40.26
CA ARG A 11 25.81 -18.50 40.65
C ARG A 11 25.08 -19.12 39.46
N LEU A 12 24.86 -18.36 38.39
CA LEU A 12 24.21 -18.83 37.16
C LEU A 12 25.10 -19.75 36.31
N MET A 13 26.43 -19.61 36.42
CA MET A 13 27.38 -20.44 35.66
C MET A 13 27.81 -21.73 36.36
N ALA A 14 27.68 -21.83 37.68
CA ALA A 14 28.06 -23.03 38.46
C ALA A 14 26.98 -24.13 38.52
N ALA A 15 25.73 -23.85 38.12
CA ALA A 15 24.63 -24.83 38.17
C ALA A 15 24.56 -25.73 36.92
N LYS A 16 25.39 -25.49 35.90
CA LYS A 16 25.54 -26.37 34.73
C LYS A 16 26.73 -27.30 34.91
N GLN A 17 26.65 -28.25 35.84
CA GLN A 17 27.39 -29.51 35.82
C GLN A 17 27.03 -30.36 37.04
N SER A 18 26.01 -31.21 36.91
CA SER A 18 26.01 -32.50 37.57
C SER A 18 25.08 -33.46 36.85
N ASN A 19 25.62 -34.62 36.49
CA ASN A 19 24.87 -35.78 36.06
C ASN A 19 25.26 -36.91 37.03
N PRO A 20 24.31 -37.55 37.73
CA PRO A 20 24.43 -39.00 37.81
C PRO A 20 23.11 -39.80 37.86
N LYS A 21 23.21 -40.97 37.21
CA LYS A 21 22.64 -42.29 37.53
C LYS A 21 21.19 -42.62 37.08
N LYS A 22 21.15 -43.57 36.14
CA LYS A 22 19.99 -44.37 35.70
C LYS A 22 19.24 -44.99 36.89
N LYS A 23 18.00 -44.57 37.10
CA LYS A 23 16.96 -45.35 37.81
C LYS A 23 16.00 -45.93 36.78
N LYS A 24 15.68 -47.23 36.92
CA LYS A 24 14.72 -47.97 36.10
C LYS A 24 13.39 -47.22 36.07
N ARG A 25 12.87 -46.91 34.88
CA ARG A 25 11.57 -46.27 34.70
C ARG A 25 10.48 -47.33 34.84
N ASP A 26 9.69 -47.17 35.89
CA ASP A 26 8.41 -47.85 36.04
C ASP A 26 7.45 -47.31 34.95
N PHE A 27 6.73 -48.21 34.28
CA PHE A 27 5.86 -47.89 33.14
C PHE A 27 4.53 -47.32 33.67
N GLN A 28 4.56 -46.14 34.30
CA GLN A 28 3.35 -45.45 34.74
C GLN A 28 2.77 -44.56 33.62
N LYS A 29 1.48 -44.77 33.39
CA LYS A 29 0.63 -44.29 32.30
C LYS A 29 0.79 -42.78 32.03
N ARG A 30 1.01 -42.40 30.76
CA ARG A 30 0.88 -41.01 30.28
C ARG A 30 -0.52 -40.47 30.59
N PRO A 31 -0.67 -39.24 31.14
CA PRO A 31 -1.96 -38.57 31.09
C PRO A 31 -2.25 -38.21 29.63
N LYS A 32 -3.23 -38.91 29.04
CA LYS A 32 -3.90 -38.50 27.82
C LYS A 32 -4.77 -37.29 28.15
N GLN A 33 -4.40 -36.12 27.66
CA GLN A 33 -5.30 -35.13 27.06
C GLN A 33 -4.49 -33.90 26.66
N ARG A 34 -4.05 -33.84 25.40
CA ARG A 34 -3.91 -32.55 24.73
C ARG A 34 -5.34 -32.02 24.61
N LYS A 35 -5.67 -30.94 25.31
CA LYS A 35 -6.88 -30.18 25.01
C LYS A 35 -6.84 -29.87 23.50
N LYS A 36 -7.77 -30.42 22.72
CA LYS A 36 -8.01 -29.92 21.36
C LYS A 36 -8.38 -28.45 21.56
N ALA A 37 -7.63 -27.53 20.98
CA ALA A 37 -8.15 -26.18 20.79
C ALA A 37 -9.49 -26.34 20.05
N GLU A 38 -10.57 -25.81 20.61
CA GLU A 38 -11.83 -25.69 19.87
C GLU A 38 -11.49 -24.96 18.57
N GLN A 39 -11.62 -25.65 17.43
CA GLN A 39 -11.59 -24.99 16.15
C GLN A 39 -12.90 -24.21 16.05
N VAL A 40 -12.83 -22.93 16.37
CA VAL A 40 -13.92 -21.98 16.10
C VAL A 40 -14.15 -22.03 14.60
N ASP A 41 -15.38 -22.36 14.17
CA ASP A 41 -15.74 -22.35 12.75
C ASP A 41 -15.56 -20.91 12.23
N PRO A 42 -14.63 -20.66 11.28
CA PRO A 42 -14.38 -19.31 10.77
C PRO A 42 -15.63 -18.66 10.16
N ARG A 43 -16.63 -19.47 9.74
CA ARG A 43 -17.90 -19.00 9.19
C ARG A 43 -18.87 -18.47 10.24
N LYS A 44 -18.57 -18.62 11.53
CA LYS A 44 -19.35 -18.03 12.63
C LYS A 44 -18.74 -16.72 13.14
N ASP A 45 -17.54 -16.40 12.68
CA ASP A 45 -16.86 -15.15 13.00
C ASP A 45 -17.27 -14.09 11.97
N ARG A 46 -18.06 -13.10 12.41
CA ARG A 46 -18.54 -12.02 11.54
C ARG A 46 -17.38 -11.22 10.97
N ASP A 47 -16.32 -11.01 11.74
CA ASP A 47 -15.18 -10.20 11.31
C ASP A 47 -14.42 -10.92 10.19
N TYR A 48 -14.27 -12.24 10.29
CA TYR A 48 -13.68 -13.05 9.23
C TYR A 48 -14.52 -13.03 7.94
N LEU A 49 -15.84 -13.16 8.05
CA LEU A 49 -16.74 -13.08 6.91
C LEU A 49 -16.68 -11.70 6.23
N ASP A 50 -16.65 -10.62 7.01
CA ASP A 50 -16.56 -9.25 6.49
C ASP A 50 -15.24 -9.02 5.74
N VAL A 51 -14.12 -9.51 6.26
CA VAL A 51 -12.82 -9.46 5.57
C VAL A 51 -12.88 -10.21 4.24
N MET A 52 -13.41 -11.43 4.24
CA MET A 52 -13.54 -12.25 3.02
C MET A 52 -14.42 -11.59 1.96
N ILE A 53 -15.54 -10.99 2.36
CA ILE A 53 -16.43 -10.26 1.46
C ILE A 53 -15.71 -9.06 0.85
N LYS A 54 -15.05 -8.23 1.69
CA LYS A 54 -14.29 -7.06 1.21
C LYS A 54 -13.17 -7.46 0.25
N SER A 55 -12.43 -8.53 0.52
CA SER A 55 -11.40 -9.04 -0.39
C SER A 55 -11.98 -9.50 -1.74
N SER A 56 -13.12 -10.19 -1.73
CA SER A 56 -13.81 -10.59 -2.97
C SER A 56 -14.31 -9.39 -3.76
N MET A 57 -14.88 -8.40 -3.07
CA MET A 57 -15.34 -7.14 -3.68
C MET A 57 -14.19 -6.35 -4.27
N PHE A 58 -13.06 -6.22 -3.56
CA PHE A 58 -11.85 -5.60 -4.10
C PHE A 58 -11.38 -6.28 -5.40
N ARG A 59 -11.31 -7.61 -5.43
CA ARG A 59 -10.90 -8.35 -6.63
C ARG A 59 -11.84 -8.08 -7.81
N PHE A 60 -13.15 -8.10 -7.55
CA PHE A 60 -14.16 -7.78 -8.56
C PHE A 60 -14.03 -6.35 -9.07
N LEU A 61 -13.89 -5.37 -8.17
CA LEU A 61 -13.73 -3.96 -8.54
C LEU A 61 -12.45 -3.74 -9.34
N ASN A 62 -11.33 -4.32 -8.91
CA ASN A 62 -10.06 -4.23 -9.64
C ASN A 62 -10.20 -4.75 -11.07
N GLU A 63 -10.80 -5.92 -11.26
CA GLU A 63 -11.10 -6.47 -12.60
C GLU A 63 -12.03 -5.54 -13.39
N LYS A 64 -13.06 -5.00 -12.75
CA LYS A 64 -14.02 -4.09 -13.39
C LYS A 64 -13.33 -2.83 -13.91
N LEU A 65 -12.44 -2.22 -13.12
CA LEU A 65 -11.68 -1.02 -13.48
C LEU A 65 -10.71 -1.25 -14.65
N TYR A 66 -10.27 -2.48 -14.91
CA TYR A 66 -9.47 -2.82 -16.11
C TYR A 66 -10.33 -3.12 -17.35
N THR A 67 -11.65 -3.27 -17.18
CA THR A 67 -12.57 -3.73 -18.25
C THR A 67 -13.65 -2.72 -18.61
N CYS A 68 -13.63 -1.51 -18.03
CA CYS A 68 -14.53 -0.39 -18.35
C CYS A 68 -13.75 0.86 -18.78
N THR A 69 -14.42 1.89 -19.28
CA THR A 69 -13.78 3.21 -19.48
C THR A 69 -13.65 3.96 -18.15
N SER A 70 -12.86 5.04 -18.13
CA SER A 70 -12.77 5.95 -16.98
C SER A 70 -14.11 6.61 -16.64
N ASP A 71 -14.92 6.98 -17.64
CA ASP A 71 -16.28 7.52 -17.44
C ASP A 71 -17.22 6.51 -16.76
N GLU A 72 -17.14 5.23 -17.15
CA GLU A 72 -17.90 4.14 -16.54
C GLU A 72 -17.43 3.87 -15.10
N ALA A 73 -16.11 3.92 -14.86
CA ALA A 73 -15.53 3.81 -13.51
C ALA A 73 -15.99 4.97 -12.61
N LEU A 74 -15.99 6.19 -13.12
CA LEU A 74 -16.51 7.37 -12.42
C LEU A 74 -17.99 7.19 -12.07
N SER A 75 -18.79 6.70 -13.02
CA SER A 75 -20.21 6.41 -12.82
C SER A 75 -20.44 5.34 -11.75
N LEU A 76 -19.61 4.29 -11.73
CA LEU A 76 -19.63 3.25 -10.71
C LEU A 76 -19.39 3.84 -9.31
N PHE A 77 -18.34 4.63 -9.13
CA PHE A 77 -18.02 5.23 -7.82
C PHE A 77 -19.01 6.30 -7.38
N ASN A 78 -19.63 7.02 -8.31
CA ASN A 78 -20.71 7.96 -8.00
C ASN A 78 -21.99 7.24 -7.54
N THR A 79 -22.25 6.05 -8.10
CA THR A 79 -23.41 5.23 -7.73
C THR A 79 -23.20 4.53 -6.39
N ASP A 80 -22.01 3.96 -6.18
CA ASP A 80 -21.64 3.28 -4.94
C ASP A 80 -20.38 3.92 -4.34
N LYS A 81 -20.57 4.83 -3.39
CA LYS A 81 -19.48 5.51 -2.69
C LYS A 81 -18.62 4.55 -1.86
N GLN A 82 -19.17 3.43 -1.38
CA GLN A 82 -18.41 2.46 -0.61
C GLN A 82 -17.47 1.64 -1.49
N ALA A 83 -17.79 1.48 -2.78
CA ALA A 83 -16.94 0.75 -3.72
C ALA A 83 -15.53 1.36 -3.80
N PHE A 84 -15.44 2.69 -3.75
CA PHE A 84 -14.16 3.39 -3.74
C PHE A 84 -13.34 3.07 -2.48
N ASP A 85 -13.94 3.11 -1.29
CA ASP A 85 -13.26 2.77 -0.04
C ASP A 85 -12.81 1.30 0.01
N ILE A 86 -13.64 0.39 -0.49
CA ILE A 86 -13.31 -1.04 -0.62
C ILE A 86 -12.14 -1.22 -1.58
N TYR A 87 -12.16 -0.52 -2.72
CA TYR A 87 -11.08 -0.56 -3.69
C TYR A 87 -9.76 -0.07 -3.08
N HIS A 88 -9.75 1.13 -2.46
CA HIS A 88 -8.55 1.71 -1.87
C HIS A 88 -8.00 0.91 -0.69
N SER A 89 -8.85 0.45 0.21
CA SER A 89 -8.42 -0.38 1.34
C SER A 89 -7.84 -1.72 0.87
N GLY A 90 -8.46 -2.35 -0.13
CA GLY A 90 -7.92 -3.55 -0.76
C GLY A 90 -6.59 -3.31 -1.47
N PHE A 91 -6.46 -2.22 -2.21
CA PHE A 91 -5.22 -1.84 -2.90
C PHE A 91 -4.08 -1.59 -1.90
N GLN A 92 -4.31 -0.80 -0.86
CA GLN A 92 -3.30 -0.53 0.18
C GLN A 92 -2.89 -1.80 0.92
N HIS A 93 -3.85 -2.69 1.20
CA HIS A 93 -3.54 -4.00 1.76
C HIS A 93 -2.63 -4.81 0.83
N GLN A 94 -2.92 -4.89 -0.48
CA GLN A 94 -2.05 -5.57 -1.44
C GLN A 94 -0.65 -4.94 -1.50
N LEU A 95 -0.58 -3.61 -1.60
CA LEU A 95 0.68 -2.87 -1.67
C LEU A 95 1.56 -3.12 -0.44
N SER A 96 0.96 -3.20 0.76
CA SER A 96 1.69 -3.48 2.00
C SER A 96 2.40 -4.84 2.04
N GLN A 97 1.99 -5.78 1.19
CA GLN A 97 2.59 -7.11 1.10
C GLN A 97 3.74 -7.16 0.09
N TRP A 98 3.93 -6.10 -0.72
CA TRP A 98 4.98 -6.09 -1.72
C TRP A 98 6.34 -5.82 -1.06
N PRO A 99 7.41 -6.47 -1.52
CA PRO A 99 8.75 -6.27 -0.96
C PRO A 99 9.30 -4.86 -1.26
N TYR A 100 8.75 -4.17 -2.26
CA TYR A 100 9.16 -2.84 -2.68
C TYR A 100 7.96 -2.06 -3.22
N ASP A 101 7.86 -0.79 -2.84
CA ASP A 101 6.83 0.13 -3.31
C ASP A 101 7.32 0.81 -4.62
N PRO A 102 6.62 0.65 -5.76
CA PRO A 102 7.01 1.27 -7.02
C PRO A 102 7.09 2.80 -6.95
N LEU A 103 6.35 3.43 -6.03
CA LEU A 103 6.40 4.87 -5.83
C LEU A 103 7.79 5.35 -5.37
N GLN A 104 8.51 4.52 -4.61
CA GLN A 104 9.82 4.88 -4.09
C GLN A 104 10.84 5.07 -5.22
N TRP A 105 10.81 4.23 -6.25
CA TRP A 105 11.70 4.36 -7.40
C TRP A 105 11.45 5.68 -8.15
N ILE A 106 10.18 6.06 -8.30
CA ILE A 106 9.78 7.32 -8.94
C ILE A 106 10.29 8.52 -8.12
N VAL A 107 10.15 8.47 -6.79
CA VAL A 107 10.66 9.50 -5.88
C VAL A 107 12.17 9.65 -6.02
N ASP A 108 12.91 8.55 -6.02
CA ASP A 108 14.37 8.56 -6.14
C ASP A 108 14.81 9.11 -7.49
N TYR A 109 14.13 8.71 -8.57
CA TYR A 109 14.37 9.24 -9.91
C TYR A 109 14.12 10.76 -9.97
N LEU A 110 12.96 11.23 -9.50
CA LEU A 110 12.62 12.65 -9.50
C LEU A 110 13.62 13.47 -8.67
N LYS A 111 14.01 12.98 -7.49
CA LYS A 111 15.03 13.63 -6.64
C LYS A 111 16.39 13.70 -7.32
N SER A 112 16.77 12.67 -8.09
CA SER A 112 18.02 12.72 -8.88
C SER A 112 18.00 13.82 -9.95
N CYS A 113 16.81 14.23 -10.41
CA CYS A 113 16.64 15.34 -11.35
C CYS A 113 16.68 16.73 -10.68
N GLU A 114 16.77 16.85 -9.35
CA GLU A 114 16.80 18.15 -8.65
C GLU A 114 18.02 19.03 -9.01
N SER A 115 19.11 18.42 -9.51
CA SER A 115 20.31 19.15 -9.94
C SER A 115 20.12 19.94 -11.24
N ASN A 116 18.95 19.82 -11.90
CA ASN A 116 18.64 20.63 -13.07
C ASN A 116 18.46 22.11 -12.68
N THR A 117 18.84 23.01 -13.57
CA THR A 117 18.88 24.48 -13.37
C THR A 117 17.52 25.15 -13.15
N GLU A 118 16.41 24.41 -13.15
CA GLU A 118 15.07 24.95 -12.97
C GLU A 118 14.75 25.22 -11.49
N ARG A 119 14.22 26.41 -11.22
CA ARG A 119 13.86 26.86 -9.86
C ARG A 119 12.76 26.01 -9.20
N LYS A 120 11.83 25.43 -9.98
CA LYS A 120 10.73 24.60 -9.47
C LYS A 120 10.25 23.57 -10.49
N ILE A 121 10.27 22.29 -10.12
CA ILE A 121 9.88 21.17 -10.98
C ILE A 121 8.38 20.91 -10.76
N ARG A 122 7.58 21.15 -11.80
CA ARG A 122 6.15 20.84 -11.86
C ARG A 122 5.89 19.47 -12.47
N LEU A 123 5.06 18.66 -11.82
CA LEU A 123 4.64 17.36 -12.32
C LEU A 123 3.19 17.03 -11.98
N ALA A 124 2.58 16.13 -12.74
CA ALA A 124 1.27 15.56 -12.44
C ALA A 124 1.42 14.12 -11.95
N ASP A 125 0.67 13.76 -10.92
CA ASP A 125 0.45 12.40 -10.45
C ASP A 125 -0.95 11.96 -10.90
N MET A 126 -1.01 11.14 -11.94
CA MET A 126 -2.26 10.73 -12.61
C MET A 126 -2.77 9.43 -11.99
N GLY A 127 -3.96 9.46 -11.38
CA GLY A 127 -4.46 8.37 -10.52
C GLY A 127 -3.65 8.28 -9.23
N CYS A 128 -3.57 9.41 -8.52
CA CYS A 128 -2.68 9.60 -7.37
C CYS A 128 -3.12 8.91 -6.07
N GLY A 129 -4.34 8.36 -6.03
CA GLY A 129 -4.96 7.81 -4.83
C GLY A 129 -5.01 8.81 -3.68
N ASP A 130 -4.22 8.55 -2.64
CA ASP A 130 -4.12 9.38 -1.44
C ASP A 130 -3.08 10.52 -1.55
N ALA A 131 -2.53 10.75 -2.75
CA ALA A 131 -1.50 11.76 -3.03
C ALA A 131 -0.19 11.55 -2.26
N ARG A 132 0.20 10.30 -1.99
CA ARG A 132 1.48 9.95 -1.33
C ARG A 132 2.70 10.55 -2.01
N LEU A 133 2.71 10.67 -3.34
CA LEU A 133 3.84 11.26 -4.07
C LEU A 133 4.11 12.70 -3.64
N ALA A 134 3.06 13.49 -3.45
CA ALA A 134 3.17 14.88 -3.02
C ALA A 134 3.80 15.01 -1.62
N GLY A 135 3.49 14.08 -0.71
CA GLY A 135 4.07 14.06 0.64
C GLY A 135 5.52 13.56 0.71
N LEU A 136 5.96 12.75 -0.26
CA LEU A 136 7.32 12.19 -0.30
C LEU A 136 8.34 13.11 -0.98
N LEU A 137 7.87 14.08 -1.75
CA LEU A 137 8.68 15.06 -2.47
C LEU A 137 8.83 16.37 -1.67
N GLY A 138 10.00 17.00 -1.77
CA GLY A 138 10.29 18.27 -1.08
C GLY A 138 9.75 19.50 -1.81
N GLU A 139 9.97 20.69 -1.23
CA GLU A 139 9.43 21.98 -1.72
C GLU A 139 9.86 22.37 -3.15
N ARG A 140 10.93 21.75 -3.67
CA ARG A 140 11.39 21.91 -5.05
C ARG A 140 10.38 21.39 -6.07
N PHE A 141 9.49 20.49 -5.67
CA PHE A 141 8.45 19.93 -6.53
C PHE A 141 7.10 20.59 -6.29
N LYS A 142 6.39 20.92 -7.37
CA LYS A 142 4.95 21.16 -7.34
C LYS A 142 4.27 19.97 -7.97
N VAL A 143 3.62 19.17 -7.13
CA VAL A 143 2.81 18.03 -7.56
C VAL A 143 1.36 18.48 -7.75
N TYR A 144 0.78 18.13 -8.88
CA TYR A 144 -0.65 18.21 -9.16
C TYR A 144 -1.19 16.77 -9.10
N SER A 145 -1.97 16.46 -8.08
CA SER A 145 -2.46 15.10 -7.83
C SER A 145 -3.89 14.98 -8.37
N PHE A 146 -4.11 14.07 -9.31
CA PHE A 146 -5.40 13.85 -9.96
C PHE A 146 -5.89 12.44 -9.69
N ASP A 147 -7.17 12.31 -9.35
CA ASP A 147 -7.85 11.02 -9.22
C ASP A 147 -9.34 11.18 -9.52
N LEU A 148 -10.08 10.09 -9.77
CA LEU A 148 -11.52 10.16 -10.01
C LEU A 148 -12.27 10.69 -8.79
N ILE A 149 -11.79 10.39 -7.58
CA ILE A 149 -12.39 10.80 -6.31
C ILE A 149 -11.32 11.45 -5.43
N ALA A 150 -11.64 12.62 -4.86
CA ALA A 150 -10.76 13.29 -3.91
C ALA A 150 -10.97 12.74 -2.50
N VAL A 151 -9.93 12.07 -1.96
CA VAL A 151 -9.93 11.55 -0.58
C VAL A 151 -9.39 12.55 0.45
N ASN A 152 -8.73 13.61 -0.02
CA ASN A 152 -8.21 14.70 0.81
C ASN A 152 -7.99 15.97 -0.03
N ASP A 153 -7.68 17.08 0.62
CA ASP A 153 -7.52 18.40 -0.02
C ASP A 153 -6.33 18.50 -0.99
N SER A 154 -5.41 17.53 -0.97
CA SER A 154 -4.28 17.47 -1.91
C SER A 154 -4.65 16.80 -3.24
N VAL A 155 -5.82 16.18 -3.34
CA VAL A 155 -6.30 15.49 -4.54
C VAL A 155 -7.31 16.36 -5.27
N THR A 156 -7.09 16.57 -6.57
CA THR A 156 -8.07 17.19 -7.46
C THR A 156 -8.90 16.08 -8.12
N ALA A 157 -10.20 16.06 -7.84
CA ALA A 157 -11.12 15.09 -8.46
C ALA A 157 -11.33 15.42 -9.94
N CYS A 158 -10.86 14.56 -10.84
CA CYS A 158 -11.15 14.62 -12.27
C CYS A 158 -10.79 13.29 -12.96
N ASP A 159 -11.35 13.07 -14.15
CA ASP A 159 -10.80 12.07 -15.06
C ASP A 159 -9.42 12.51 -15.56
N MET A 160 -8.40 11.67 -15.40
CA MET A 160 -7.05 11.94 -15.88
C MET A 160 -6.93 11.95 -17.42
N ALA A 161 -7.97 11.59 -18.16
CA ALA A 161 -8.08 11.89 -19.58
C ALA A 161 -8.28 13.39 -19.86
N HIS A 162 -8.77 14.17 -18.88
CA HIS A 162 -9.15 15.57 -19.02
C HIS A 162 -8.81 16.38 -17.76
N THR A 163 -7.54 16.71 -17.59
CA THR A 163 -7.07 17.46 -16.41
C THR A 163 -7.30 18.98 -16.55
N PRO A 164 -7.57 19.69 -15.44
CA PRO A 164 -7.79 21.14 -15.43
C PRO A 164 -6.47 21.94 -15.48
N LEU A 165 -5.54 21.54 -16.35
CA LEU A 165 -4.25 22.19 -16.54
C LEU A 165 -4.05 22.65 -17.98
N ASN A 166 -3.27 23.72 -18.12
CA ASN A 166 -2.85 24.23 -19.43
C ASN A 166 -1.90 23.25 -20.13
N SER A 167 -1.92 23.27 -21.46
CA SER A 167 -0.97 22.50 -22.27
C SER A 167 0.47 22.98 -22.06
N ALA A 168 1.45 22.09 -22.26
CA ALA A 168 2.88 22.38 -22.14
C ALA A 168 3.31 23.04 -20.80
N HIS A 169 2.67 22.63 -19.70
CA HIS A 169 2.86 23.23 -18.37
C HIS A 169 3.83 22.44 -17.48
N LEU A 170 3.94 21.13 -17.68
CA LEU A 170 4.61 20.18 -16.79
C LEU A 170 5.95 19.69 -17.32
N HIS A 171 6.86 19.32 -16.42
CA HIS A 171 8.14 18.69 -16.75
C HIS A 171 8.03 17.17 -16.72
N PHE A 172 7.18 16.63 -15.84
CA PHE A 172 6.93 15.21 -15.70
C PHE A 172 5.44 14.93 -15.58
N VAL A 173 5.03 13.75 -16.06
CA VAL A 173 3.73 13.15 -15.77
C VAL A 173 4.00 11.74 -15.27
N VAL A 174 3.37 11.38 -14.16
CA VAL A 174 3.58 10.10 -13.46
C VAL A 174 2.31 9.29 -13.54
N PHE A 175 2.45 8.02 -13.93
CA PHE A 175 1.42 6.99 -13.82
C PHE A 175 1.97 5.86 -12.93
N CYS A 176 1.66 5.88 -11.64
CA CYS A 176 2.09 4.83 -10.71
C CYS A 176 0.94 3.84 -10.48
N LEU A 177 0.96 2.71 -11.17
CA LEU A 177 -0.08 1.66 -11.09
C LEU A 177 -1.50 2.15 -11.46
N SER A 178 -1.62 3.24 -12.22
CA SER A 178 -2.88 3.97 -12.43
C SER A 178 -3.46 3.90 -13.84
N LEU A 179 -2.77 3.27 -14.81
CA LEU A 179 -3.28 3.07 -16.17
C LEU A 179 -4.38 2.01 -16.21
N MET A 180 -5.49 2.31 -15.56
CA MET A 180 -6.71 1.50 -15.51
C MET A 180 -7.74 2.08 -16.46
N GLY A 181 -8.55 1.21 -17.04
CA GLY A 181 -9.57 1.58 -18.00
C GLY A 181 -9.17 1.30 -19.45
N THR A 182 -10.16 1.01 -20.29
CA THR A 182 -9.98 0.61 -21.69
C THR A 182 -9.57 1.76 -22.59
N ASN A 183 -9.78 3.01 -22.16
CA ASN A 183 -9.40 4.24 -22.84
C ASN A 183 -8.01 4.75 -22.43
N CYS A 184 -7.07 3.86 -22.06
CA CYS A 184 -5.75 4.23 -21.57
C CYS A 184 -4.91 5.09 -22.52
N ARG A 185 -5.20 5.01 -23.81
CA ARG A 185 -4.63 5.89 -24.84
C ARG A 185 -4.90 7.37 -24.54
N ASP A 186 -6.08 7.69 -24.05
CA ASP A 186 -6.50 9.08 -23.83
C ASP A 186 -5.73 9.69 -22.66
N PHE A 187 -5.38 8.89 -21.63
CA PHE A 187 -4.50 9.33 -20.54
C PHE A 187 -3.09 9.67 -21.04
N VAL A 188 -2.56 8.87 -21.98
CA VAL A 188 -1.24 9.13 -22.59
C VAL A 188 -1.28 10.38 -23.47
N TYR A 189 -2.39 10.61 -24.20
CA TYR A 189 -2.57 11.85 -24.97
C TYR A 189 -2.68 13.07 -24.06
N GLU A 190 -3.37 12.96 -22.93
CA GLU A 190 -3.44 14.02 -21.94
C GLU A 190 -2.07 14.30 -21.33
N ALA A 191 -1.30 13.27 -20.99
CA ALA A 191 0.08 13.43 -20.55
C ALA A 191 0.93 14.19 -21.57
N ASN A 192 0.84 13.82 -22.85
CA ASN A 192 1.55 14.51 -23.93
C ASN A 192 1.12 15.97 -24.08
N ARG A 193 -0.18 16.27 -23.94
CA ARG A 193 -0.70 17.65 -23.95
C ARG A 193 -0.08 18.49 -22.84
N LEU A 194 0.11 17.90 -21.66
CA LEU A 194 0.60 18.61 -20.46
C LEU A 194 2.12 18.82 -20.45
N LEU A 195 2.89 17.94 -21.08
CA LEU A 195 4.35 18.01 -21.07
C LEU A 195 4.87 19.20 -21.91
N LYS A 196 5.85 19.93 -21.38
CA LYS A 196 6.58 20.95 -22.15
C LYS A 196 7.20 20.35 -23.41
N HIS A 197 7.17 21.10 -24.51
CA HIS A 197 7.93 20.77 -25.70
C HIS A 197 9.44 20.94 -25.44
N LYS A 198 10.24 20.04 -26.01
CA LYS A 198 11.71 20.15 -26.01
C LYS A 198 12.19 21.15 -27.06
#